data_AF-A0A7S3HI99-F1
#
_entry.id   AF-A0A7S3HI99-F1
#
_cell.length_a   1.000
_cell.length_b   1.000
_cell.length_c   1.000
_cell.angle_alpha   90.00
_cell.angle_beta   90.00
_cell.angle_gamma   90.00
#
_symmetry.space_group_name_H-M   'P 1'
#
loop_
_entity.id
_entity.type
_entity.pdbx_description
1 polymer ?
#
loop_
_entity_poly.entity_id
_entity_poly.type
_entity_poly.pdbx_seq_one_letter_code
_entity_poly.pdbx_strand_id
1 'polypeptide(L)'
;SVPESTMQHHMHIVAWLHIDVSAVTDDLDQRESMLGLVQLIVTSLWRSRLASEAAHEQHAQDGAGSTEKKAQPSEHGTGAVPKVVPVLHLVFKDGRVATLTQARLAIAMANQHMAAPSEYQVLQTLLACLKDPAVLVTLPAASSGVVGDASA
;
A
#
# COMPACT_ATOMS: atom_id res chain seq x y z
N SER A 1 32.75 -14.93 0.46
CA SER A 1 31.90 -13.81 0.90
C SER A 1 30.46 -14.30 0.89
N VAL A 2 29.81 -14.33 2.05
CA VAL A 2 28.38 -14.65 2.14
C VAL A 2 27.62 -13.40 1.66
N PRO A 3 26.67 -13.49 0.72
CA PRO A 3 25.87 -12.33 0.34
C PRO A 3 25.09 -11.88 1.58
N GLU A 4 25.32 -10.64 1.99
CA GLU A 4 24.59 -9.99 3.06
C GLU A 4 23.10 -10.02 2.70
N SER A 5 22.35 -10.87 3.41
CA SER A 5 20.91 -11.00 3.22
C SER A 5 20.29 -9.65 3.55
N THR A 6 19.89 -8.91 2.53
CA THR A 6 19.14 -7.67 2.68
C THR A 6 17.78 -8.03 3.28
N MET A 7 17.69 -7.98 4.61
CA MET A 7 16.44 -8.20 5.32
C MET A 7 15.44 -7.10 4.94
N GLN A 8 14.47 -7.45 4.10
CA GLN A 8 13.34 -6.59 3.80
C GLN A 8 12.44 -6.53 5.04
N HIS A 9 12.21 -5.32 5.54
CA HIS A 9 11.36 -5.10 6.71
C HIS A 9 9.96 -4.75 6.23
N HIS A 10 8.92 -5.41 6.73
CA HIS A 10 7.55 -5.08 6.33
C HIS A 10 6.90 -4.22 7.41
N MET A 11 6.36 -3.07 7.03
CA MET A 11 5.57 -2.20 7.90
C MET A 11 4.10 -2.44 7.61
N HIS A 12 3.40 -3.09 8.54
CA HIS A 12 1.97 -3.32 8.42
C HIS A 12 1.21 -2.15 9.05
N ILE A 13 0.31 -1.55 8.27
CA ILE A 13 -0.58 -0.48 8.68
C ILE A 13 -1.99 -1.06 8.66
N VAL A 14 -2.69 -0.99 9.79
CA VAL A 14 -4.06 -1.53 9.92
C VAL A 14 -5.00 -0.39 10.24
N ALA A 15 -6.06 -0.24 9.44
CA ALA A 15 -7.06 0.78 9.62
C ALA A 15 -8.46 0.16 9.69
N TRP A 16 -9.18 0.46 10.78
CA TRP A 16 -10.57 0.08 10.96
C TRP A 16 -11.47 1.16 10.40
N LEU A 17 -12.31 0.76 9.45
CA LEU A 17 -13.22 1.63 8.74
C LEU A 17 -14.66 1.39 9.25
N HIS A 18 -15.35 2.46 9.59
CA HIS A 18 -16.75 2.42 10.03
C HIS A 18 -17.74 2.37 8.86
N ILE A 19 -17.27 1.98 7.68
CA ILE A 19 -18.06 1.84 6.45
C ILE A 19 -17.99 0.40 5.97
N ASP A 20 -19.02 -0.04 5.26
CA ASP A 20 -19.03 -1.31 4.54
C ASP A 20 -18.22 -1.17 3.24
N VAL A 21 -17.67 -2.26 2.70
CA VAL A 21 -16.95 -2.19 1.41
C VAL A 21 -17.84 -1.65 0.29
N SER A 22 -19.14 -1.99 0.30
CA SER A 22 -20.09 -1.51 -0.71
C SER A 22 -20.36 -0.02 -0.64
N ALA A 23 -19.98 0.65 0.45
CA ALA A 23 -20.08 2.10 0.60
C ALA A 23 -18.82 2.83 0.10
N VAL A 24 -17.75 2.11 -0.26
CA VAL A 24 -16.60 2.73 -0.95
C VAL A 24 -17.04 3.13 -2.35
N THR A 25 -16.81 4.39 -2.70
CA THR A 25 -17.24 4.98 -3.97
C THR A 25 -16.25 6.02 -4.46
N ASP A 26 -16.25 6.28 -5.77
CA ASP A 26 -15.53 7.35 -6.44
C ASP A 26 -16.45 8.55 -6.77
N ASP A 27 -17.71 8.49 -6.32
CA ASP A 27 -18.69 9.56 -6.44
C ASP A 27 -18.21 10.84 -5.73
N LEU A 28 -18.03 11.90 -6.50
CA LEU A 28 -17.53 13.19 -6.04
C LEU A 28 -18.51 13.91 -5.11
N ASP A 29 -19.79 13.54 -5.11
CA ASP A 29 -20.77 14.11 -4.18
C ASP A 29 -20.58 13.56 -2.75
N GLN A 30 -19.92 12.40 -2.61
CA GLN A 30 -19.59 11.78 -1.32
C GLN A 30 -18.13 11.98 -0.91
N ARG A 31 -17.42 12.86 -1.60
CA ARG A 31 -15.99 13.12 -1.46
C ARG A 31 -15.51 13.30 -0.03
N GLU A 32 -16.20 14.10 0.77
CA GLU A 32 -15.79 14.38 2.17
C GLU A 32 -15.69 13.10 3.01
N SER A 33 -16.59 12.14 2.78
CA SER A 33 -16.58 10.86 3.49
C SER A 33 -15.42 9.95 3.08
N MET A 34 -14.92 10.10 1.83
CA MET A 34 -13.85 9.28 1.25
C MET A 34 -12.46 9.90 1.42
N LEU A 35 -12.37 11.20 1.72
CA LEU A 35 -11.11 11.92 1.80
C LEU A 35 -10.13 11.30 2.81
N GLY A 36 -10.61 10.86 3.97
CA GLY A 36 -9.77 10.19 4.97
C GLY A 36 -9.15 8.88 4.45
N LEU A 37 -9.92 8.10 3.67
CA LEU A 37 -9.45 6.86 3.05
C LEU A 37 -8.40 7.15 1.98
N VAL A 38 -8.62 8.18 1.16
CA VAL A 38 -7.67 8.62 0.13
C VAL A 38 -6.37 9.09 0.76
N GLN A 39 -6.44 9.91 1.79
CA GLN A 39 -5.27 10.39 2.53
C GLN A 39 -4.49 9.23 3.16
N LEU A 40 -5.19 8.26 3.76
CA LEU A 40 -4.56 7.07 4.32
C LEU A 40 -3.80 6.27 3.26
N ILE A 41 -4.42 6.04 2.09
CA ILE A 41 -3.80 5.32 0.98
C ILE A 41 -2.56 6.07 0.47
N VAL A 42 -2.70 7.38 0.23
CA VAL A 42 -1.60 8.21 -0.30
C VAL A 42 -0.44 8.28 0.68
N THR A 43 -0.71 8.49 1.98
CA THR A 43 0.34 8.60 3.00
C THR A 43 1.02 7.26 3.28
N SER A 44 0.28 6.15 3.21
CA SER A 44 0.82 4.82 3.49
C SER A 44 1.58 4.23 2.31
N LEU A 45 1.06 4.39 1.09
CA LEU A 45 1.52 3.62 -0.08
C LEU A 45 2.18 4.49 -1.16
N TRP A 46 1.74 5.73 -1.37
CA TRP A 46 2.25 6.61 -2.43
C TRP A 46 3.44 7.47 -1.99
N ARG A 47 3.32 8.13 -0.83
CA ARG A 47 4.36 9.03 -0.28
C ARG A 47 5.41 8.31 0.55
N SER A 48 5.26 7.00 0.78
CA SER A 48 6.36 6.26 1.37
C SER A 48 7.54 6.34 0.39
N ARG A 49 8.69 6.78 0.90
CA ARG A 49 9.93 7.06 0.15
C ARG A 49 10.40 5.88 -0.74
N LEU A 50 9.81 4.72 -0.53
CA LEU A 50 9.99 3.43 -1.18
C LEU A 50 9.37 3.35 -2.59
N ALA A 51 8.31 4.11 -2.87
CA ALA A 51 7.78 4.25 -4.23
C ALA A 51 8.81 4.93 -5.14
N SER A 52 9.59 5.85 -4.56
CA SER A 52 10.64 6.60 -5.25
C SER A 52 11.87 5.75 -5.58
N GLU A 53 12.12 4.68 -4.83
CA GLU A 53 13.23 3.74 -5.07
C GLU A 53 12.86 2.67 -6.11
N ALA A 54 11.63 2.13 -6.06
CA ALA A 54 11.14 1.18 -7.07
C ALA A 54 11.14 1.79 -8.49
N ALA A 55 10.80 3.07 -8.63
CA ALA A 55 10.88 3.80 -9.90
C ALA A 55 12.32 4.01 -10.40
N HIS A 56 13.30 4.10 -9.48
CA HIS A 56 14.72 4.20 -9.84
C HIS A 56 15.33 2.84 -10.24
N GLU A 57 14.92 1.76 -9.59
CA GLU A 57 15.41 0.41 -9.89
C GLU A 57 14.97 -0.07 -11.29
N GLN A 58 13.76 0.27 -11.76
CA GLN A 58 13.29 -0.10 -13.09
C GLN A 58 14.01 0.61 -14.24
N HIS A 59 14.44 1.86 -14.05
CA HIS A 59 15.25 2.58 -15.06
C HIS A 59 16.71 2.11 -15.13
N ALA A 60 17.25 1.54 -14.05
CA ALA A 60 18.62 1.04 -14.02
C ALA A 60 18.80 -0.29 -14.81
N GLN A 61 17.73 -1.04 -15.05
CA GLN A 61 17.78 -2.29 -15.82
C GLN A 61 17.66 -2.10 -17.34
N ASP A 62 17.10 -0.99 -17.81
CA ASP A 62 16.91 -0.72 -19.25
C ASP A 62 17.96 0.25 -19.87
N GLY A 63 18.88 0.75 -19.05
CA GLY A 63 19.84 1.80 -19.42
C GLY A 63 21.28 1.34 -19.68
N ALA A 64 21.49 0.27 -20.45
CA ALA A 64 22.83 -0.06 -20.96
C ALA A 64 23.16 0.84 -22.18
N GLY A 65 23.56 2.09 -21.92
CA GLY A 65 24.19 2.93 -22.94
C GLY A 65 24.02 4.43 -22.74
N SER A 66 24.92 5.07 -22.00
CA SER A 66 25.85 6.07 -22.53
C SER A 66 26.49 6.85 -21.38
N THR A 67 27.80 6.97 -21.44
CA THR A 67 28.71 7.61 -20.50
C THR A 67 28.54 9.13 -20.41
N GLU A 68 28.60 9.71 -19.21
CA GLU A 68 29.57 10.77 -18.91
C GLU A 68 29.74 11.08 -17.42
N LYS A 69 31.01 11.31 -17.05
CA LYS A 69 31.61 11.53 -15.72
C LYS A 69 31.14 12.82 -15.03
N LYS A 70 30.96 12.75 -13.70
CA LYS A 70 31.78 13.57 -12.77
C LYS A 70 31.82 12.93 -11.38
N ALA A 71 33.02 12.58 -10.93
CA ALA A 71 33.31 12.03 -9.63
C ALA A 71 33.29 13.11 -8.54
N GLN A 72 32.76 12.76 -7.37
CA GLN A 72 33.37 13.14 -6.09
C GLN A 72 33.03 12.09 -5.02
N PRO A 73 34.01 11.42 -4.41
CA PRO A 73 33.79 10.53 -3.28
C PRO A 73 33.84 11.35 -1.99
N SER A 74 32.79 11.26 -1.19
CA SER A 74 32.84 11.64 0.23
C SER A 74 32.38 10.43 1.01
N GLU A 75 33.37 9.76 1.59
CA GLU A 75 33.22 8.64 2.50
C GLU A 75 32.43 9.10 3.72
N HIS A 76 31.18 8.67 3.84
CA HIS A 76 30.47 8.50 5.11
C HIS A 76 29.68 7.21 4.98
N GLY A 77 29.90 6.29 5.94
CA GLY A 77 29.54 4.88 5.85
C GLY A 77 28.19 4.60 5.21
N THR A 78 28.20 3.84 4.13
CA THR A 78 27.05 3.19 3.50
C THR A 78 26.52 2.10 4.42
N GLY A 79 25.93 2.50 5.55
CA GLY A 79 24.93 1.67 6.21
C GLY A 79 23.77 1.56 5.24
N ALA A 80 23.61 0.41 4.60
CA ALA A 80 22.46 0.14 3.75
C ALA A 80 21.19 0.44 4.57
N VAL A 81 20.45 1.48 4.17
CA VAL A 81 19.20 1.82 4.85
C VAL A 81 18.26 0.62 4.62
N PRO A 82 17.68 0.04 5.69
CA PRO A 82 16.78 -1.09 5.54
C PRO A 82 15.62 -0.72 4.62
N LYS A 83 15.42 -1.49 3.55
CA LYS A 83 14.25 -1.35 2.67
C LYS A 83 13.03 -1.81 3.46
N VAL A 84 12.26 -0.84 3.96
CA VAL A 84 10.94 -1.10 4.54
C VAL A 84 9.95 -1.27 3.39
N VAL A 85 8.89 -2.07 3.52
CA VAL A 85 7.83 -2.19 2.50
C VAL A 85 6.49 -2.06 3.22
N PRO A 86 5.67 -1.03 2.92
CA PRO A 86 4.39 -0.84 3.58
C PRO A 86 3.34 -1.78 2.99
N VAL A 87 2.52 -2.34 3.89
CA VAL A 87 1.31 -3.08 3.57
C VAL A 87 0.16 -2.45 4.34
N LEU A 88 -0.88 -2.04 3.63
CA LEU A 88 -2.07 -1.43 4.21
C LEU A 88 -3.20 -2.44 4.26
N HIS A 89 -3.71 -2.70 5.47
CA HIS A 89 -4.88 -3.51 5.73
C HIS A 89 -6.06 -2.60 6.08
N LEU A 90 -7.11 -2.64 5.26
CA LEU A 90 -8.36 -1.93 5.51
C LEU A 90 -9.38 -2.93 6.04
N VAL A 91 -9.78 -2.77 7.29
CA VAL A 91 -10.78 -3.61 7.96
C VAL A 91 -12.12 -2.90 7.91
N PHE A 92 -13.05 -3.42 7.12
CA PHE A 92 -14.38 -2.83 6.93
C PHE A 92 -15.36 -3.28 8.01
N LYS A 93 -16.43 -2.50 8.19
CA LYS A 93 -17.48 -2.76 9.19
C LYS A 93 -18.19 -4.10 8.96
N ASP A 94 -18.33 -4.52 7.71
CA ASP A 94 -18.93 -5.79 7.30
C ASP A 94 -18.01 -7.01 7.53
N GLY A 95 -16.85 -6.84 8.17
CA GLY A 95 -15.92 -7.91 8.50
C GLY A 95 -15.01 -8.32 7.34
N ARG A 96 -15.05 -7.61 6.21
CA ARG A 96 -14.11 -7.83 5.11
C ARG A 96 -12.80 -7.07 5.36
N VAL A 97 -11.71 -7.62 4.84
CA VAL A 97 -10.37 -7.03 4.93
C VAL A 97 -9.75 -6.93 3.55
N ALA A 98 -9.38 -5.72 3.14
CA ALA A 98 -8.59 -5.51 1.93
C ALA A 98 -7.10 -5.36 2.29
N THR A 99 -6.23 -6.11 1.62
CA THR A 99 -4.77 -5.97 1.76
C THR A 99 -4.16 -5.34 0.53
N LEU A 100 -3.69 -4.11 0.68
CA LEU A 100 -3.11 -3.29 -0.37
C LEU A 100 -1.59 -3.20 -0.18
N THR A 101 -0.84 -3.53 -1.23
CA THR A 101 0.61 -3.35 -1.26
C THR A 101 0.97 -2.16 -2.12
N GLN A 102 2.15 -1.58 -1.87
CA GLN A 102 2.69 -0.53 -2.73
C GLN A 102 2.79 -0.99 -4.18
N ALA A 103 3.28 -2.21 -4.45
CA ALA A 103 3.38 -2.73 -5.81
C ALA A 103 2.01 -2.71 -6.52
N ARG A 104 0.94 -3.21 -5.88
CA ARG A 104 -0.38 -3.23 -6.51
C ARG A 104 -0.93 -1.84 -6.81
N LEU A 105 -0.86 -0.92 -5.85
CA LEU A 105 -1.47 0.39 -5.99
C LEU A 105 -0.58 1.37 -6.78
N ALA A 106 0.71 1.45 -6.46
CA ALA A 106 1.63 2.36 -7.12
C ALA A 106 1.94 1.94 -8.55
N ILE A 107 2.05 0.65 -8.89
CA ILE A 107 2.25 0.23 -10.30
C ILE A 107 1.00 0.56 -11.12
N ALA A 108 -0.19 0.29 -10.59
CA ALA A 108 -1.45 0.61 -11.27
C ALA A 108 -1.59 2.11 -11.59
N MET A 109 -1.03 2.96 -10.73
CA MET A 109 -1.08 4.42 -10.86
C MET A 109 0.13 5.01 -11.62
N ALA A 110 1.33 4.41 -11.49
CA ALA A 110 2.55 4.82 -12.18
C ALA A 110 2.51 4.47 -13.68
N ASN A 111 1.86 3.37 -14.05
CA ASN A 111 1.58 3.02 -15.46
C ASN A 111 0.71 4.08 -16.17
N GLN A 112 0.14 5.03 -15.43
CA GLN A 112 -0.62 6.15 -15.99
C GLN A 112 0.22 7.45 -16.09
N HIS A 113 1.55 7.38 -15.90
CA HIS A 113 2.48 8.52 -15.95
C HIS A 113 2.15 9.68 -14.99
N MET A 114 1.56 9.37 -13.82
CA MET A 114 1.09 10.39 -12.88
C MET A 114 2.17 10.76 -11.84
N ALA A 115 2.60 12.02 -11.81
CA ALA A 115 3.52 12.53 -10.78
C ALA A 115 2.83 12.71 -9.40
N ALA A 116 1.53 12.98 -9.41
CA ALA A 116 0.69 13.04 -8.22
C ALA A 116 -0.74 12.62 -8.61
N PRO A 117 -1.28 11.54 -8.03
CA PRO A 117 -2.60 11.07 -8.38
C PRO A 117 -3.68 11.98 -7.79
N SER A 118 -4.75 12.19 -8.55
CA SER A 118 -5.96 12.83 -8.04
C SER A 118 -6.71 11.89 -7.10
N GLU A 119 -7.56 12.48 -6.26
CA GLU A 119 -8.45 11.75 -5.37
C GLU A 119 -9.32 10.72 -6.11
N TYR A 120 -9.93 11.14 -7.21
CA TYR A 120 -10.73 10.27 -8.06
C TYR A 120 -9.93 9.08 -8.59
N GLN A 121 -8.68 9.28 -9.00
CA GLN A 121 -7.81 8.21 -9.48
C GLN A 121 -7.43 7.21 -8.37
N VAL A 122 -7.19 7.71 -7.16
CA VAL A 122 -6.95 6.85 -5.98
C VAL A 122 -8.18 5.98 -5.71
N LEU A 123 -9.37 6.57 -5.71
CA LEU A 123 -10.63 5.86 -5.45
C LEU A 123 -10.95 4.83 -6.54
N GLN A 124 -10.80 5.21 -7.81
CA GLN A 124 -10.95 4.28 -8.94
C GLN A 124 -10.00 3.08 -8.85
N THR A 125 -8.73 3.33 -8.53
CA THR A 125 -7.73 2.27 -8.34
C THR A 125 -8.10 1.37 -7.18
N LEU A 126 -8.53 1.95 -6.05
CA LEU A 126 -9.00 1.19 -4.90
C LEU A 126 -10.20 0.31 -5.27
N LEU A 127 -11.21 0.85 -5.93
CA LEU A 127 -12.39 0.11 -6.36
C LEU A 127 -12.04 -1.05 -7.30
N ALA A 128 -11.07 -0.86 -8.19
CA ALA A 128 -10.56 -1.95 -9.02
C ALA A 128 -9.89 -3.04 -8.16
N CYS A 129 -9.08 -2.67 -7.17
CA CYS A 129 -8.47 -3.62 -6.25
C CYS A 129 -9.50 -4.39 -5.41
N LEU A 130 -10.57 -3.73 -4.95
CA LEU A 130 -11.61 -4.36 -4.12
C LEU A 130 -12.44 -5.43 -4.87
N LYS A 131 -12.37 -5.46 -6.21
CA LYS A 131 -12.98 -6.51 -7.03
C LYS A 131 -12.13 -7.79 -7.10
N ASP A 132 -10.86 -7.72 -6.71
CA ASP A 132 -9.95 -8.86 -6.73
C ASP A 132 -10.12 -9.70 -5.43
N PRO A 133 -10.54 -10.97 -5.53
CA PRO A 133 -10.68 -11.85 -4.35
C PRO A 133 -9.35 -12.14 -3.66
N ALA A 134 -8.21 -11.94 -4.31
CA ALA A 134 -6.88 -12.03 -3.70
C ALA A 134 -6.48 -10.76 -2.93
N VAL A 135 -7.29 -9.70 -3.00
CA VAL A 135 -7.13 -8.47 -2.20
C VAL A 135 -8.13 -8.45 -1.06
N LEU A 136 -9.40 -8.79 -1.35
CA LEU A 136 -10.51 -8.66 -0.43
C LEU A 136 -10.94 -10.03 0.09
N VAL A 137 -10.74 -10.26 1.39
CA VAL A 137 -11.12 -11.51 2.07
C VAL A 137 -12.14 -11.24 3.17
N THR A 138 -12.99 -12.21 3.45
CA THR A 138 -13.91 -12.16 4.59
C THR A 138 -13.24 -12.80 5.80
N LEU A 139 -13.19 -12.09 6.93
CA LEU A 139 -12.72 -12.70 8.17
C LEU A 139 -13.72 -13.76 8.63
N PRO A 140 -13.26 -14.90 9.18
CA PRO A 140 -14.17 -15.84 9.81
C PRO A 140 -14.90 -15.11 10.94
N ALA A 141 -16.24 -15.22 10.96
CA ALA A 141 -17.03 -14.69 12.05
C ALA A 141 -16.46 -15.27 13.35
N ALA A 142 -16.05 -14.40 14.28
CA ALA A 142 -15.62 -14.84 15.60
C ALA A 142 -16.78 -15.69 16.15
N SER A 143 -16.54 -16.98 16.39
CA SER A 143 -17.52 -17.85 17.00
C SER A 143 -17.84 -17.25 18.36
N SER A 144 -18.96 -16.56 18.45
CA SER A 144 -19.50 -15.99 19.68
C SER A 144 -19.71 -17.17 20.62
N GLY A 145 -18.75 -17.39 21.51
CA GLY A 145 -18.85 -18.40 22.54
C GLY A 145 -20.03 -18.03 23.41
N VAL A 146 -21.15 -18.71 23.22
CA VAL A 146 -22.26 -18.72 24.17
C VAL A 146 -21.66 -19.23 25.48
N VAL A 147 -21.38 -18.31 26.40
CA VAL A 147 -21.15 -18.65 27.79
C VAL A 147 -22.47 -19.21 28.28
N GLY A 148 -22.54 -20.54 28.36
CA GLY A 148 -23.68 -21.25 28.93
C GLY A 148 -23.87 -20.79 30.37
N ASP A 149 -25.05 -20.26 30.64
CA ASP A 149 -25.53 -19.90 31.97
C ASP A 149 -25.58 -21.17 32.84
N ALA A 150 -24.63 -21.29 33.76
CA ALA A 150 -24.58 -22.37 34.73
C ALA A 150 -25.41 -21.96 35.96
N SER A 151 -26.72 -22.20 35.89
CA SER A 151 -27.56 -22.32 37.09
C SER A 151 -27.47 -23.76 37.61
N ALA A 152 -26.89 -23.91 38.80
CA ALA A 152 -27.02 -25.07 39.69
C ALA A 152 -27.08 -24.58 41.14
#